data_AF-A0A941D4K5-F1
#
_entry.id   AF-A0A941D4K5-F1
#
_cell.length_a   1.000
_cell.length_b   1.000
_cell.length_c   1.000
_cell.angle_alpha   90.00
_cell.angle_beta   90.00
_cell.angle_gamma   90.00
#
_symmetry.space_group_name_H-M   'P 1'
#
loop_
_entity.id
_entity.type
_entity.pdbx_description
1 polymer ?
#
loop_
_entity_poly.entity_id
_entity_poly.type
_entity_poly.pdbx_seq_one_letter_code
_entity_poly.pdbx_strand_id
1 'polypeptide(L)'
;MDDALVEVRRQFRQRCSGDLRALRSAMREPRGIAATSFQTMVHRISGIAGTLGFPELGAAAVEVDRDFSRDAEISLAGLQRLEIALAEVAEPPGDLSAR
;
A
#
# COMPACT_ATOMS: atom_id res chain seq x y z
N MET A 1 -21.59 -9.18 13.78
CA MET A 1 -21.36 -7.91 13.04
C MET A 1 -19.89 -7.77 12.64
N ASP A 2 -18.99 -8.50 13.30
CA ASP A 2 -17.55 -8.56 12.99
C ASP A 2 -17.18 -9.27 11.68
N ASP A 3 -17.99 -10.23 11.21
CA ASP A 3 -17.66 -11.02 10.02
C ASP A 3 -17.52 -10.19 8.74
N ALA A 4 -18.31 -9.12 8.60
CA ALA A 4 -18.22 -8.20 7.47
C ALA A 4 -16.90 -7.41 7.49
N LEU A 5 -16.43 -6.98 8.66
CA LEU A 5 -15.17 -6.25 8.79
C LEU A 5 -13.97 -7.18 8.55
N VAL A 6 -14.05 -8.42 9.04
CA VAL A 6 -13.04 -9.46 8.78
C VAL A 6 -12.92 -9.73 7.28
N GLU A 7 -14.04 -9.87 6.58
CA GLU A 7 -14.08 -10.08 5.14
C GLU A 7 -13.47 -8.91 4.36
N VAL A 8 -13.85 -7.67 4.70
CA VAL A 8 -13.27 -6.46 4.09
C VAL A 8 -11.77 -6.39 4.33
N ARG A 9 -11.31 -6.73 5.55
CA ARG A 9 -9.88 -6.74 5.88
C ARG A 9 -9.12 -7.80 5.09
N ARG A 10 -9.71 -8.98 4.87
CA ARG A 10 -9.14 -10.04 4.01
C ARG A 10 -9.01 -9.57 2.56
N GLN A 11 -10.07 -9.00 1.99
CA GLN A 11 -10.06 -8.48 0.63
C GLN A 11 -9.04 -7.36 0.46
N PHE A 12 -8.91 -6.50 1.46
CA PHE A 12 -7.89 -5.45 1.48
C PHE A 12 -6.48 -6.03 1.44
N ARG A 13 -6.16 -7.04 2.28
CA ARG A 13 -4.85 -7.71 2.25
C ARG A 13 -4.53 -8.35 0.91
N GLN A 14 -5.52 -9.01 0.29
CA GLN A 14 -5.36 -9.60 -1.04
C GLN A 14 -5.05 -8.52 -2.08
N ARG A 15 -5.67 -7.35 -1.97
CA ARG A 15 -5.37 -6.20 -2.84
C ARG A 15 -3.97 -5.64 -2.59
N CYS A 16 -3.55 -5.53 -1.33
CA CYS A 16 -2.22 -5.08 -0.94
C CYS A 16 -1.11 -5.93 -1.60
N SER A 17 -1.33 -7.22 -1.82
CA SER A 17 -0.37 -8.07 -2.54
C SER A 17 -0.16 -7.63 -3.99
N GLY A 18 -1.26 -7.25 -4.68
CA GLY A 18 -1.21 -6.69 -6.03
C GLY A 18 -0.56 -5.31 -6.06
N ASP A 19 -0.92 -4.46 -5.11
CA ASP A 19 -0.37 -3.11 -4.96
C ASP A 19 1.15 -3.16 -4.66
N LEU A 20 1.61 -4.12 -3.84
CA LEU A 20 3.02 -4.34 -3.52
C LEU A 20 3.83 -4.74 -4.76
N ARG A 21 3.29 -5.64 -5.59
CA ARG A 21 3.94 -6.02 -6.84
C ARG A 21 4.07 -4.81 -7.77
N ALA A 22 3.01 -4.02 -7.90
CA ALA A 22 3.02 -2.83 -8.74
C ALA A 22 4.02 -1.77 -8.22
N LEU A 23 4.06 -1.50 -6.91
CA LEU A 23 5.04 -0.60 -6.29
C LEU A 23 6.48 -1.05 -6.57
N ARG A 24 6.80 -2.33 -6.36
CA ARG A 24 8.13 -2.90 -6.63
C ARG A 24 8.52 -2.77 -8.10
N SER A 25 7.58 -2.99 -9.01
CA SER A 25 7.80 -2.75 -10.44
C SER A 25 8.08 -1.28 -10.73
N ALA A 26 7.36 -0.34 -10.09
CA ALA A 26 7.56 1.10 -10.25
C ALA A 26 8.96 1.54 -9.83
N MET A 27 9.42 1.02 -8.69
CA MET A 27 10.74 1.33 -8.13
C MET A 27 11.88 0.79 -9.00
N ARG A 28 11.66 -0.34 -9.70
CA ARG A 28 12.65 -0.93 -10.61
C ARG A 28 12.66 -0.27 -11.98
N GLU A 29 11.49 0.11 -12.48
CA GLU A 29 11.32 0.69 -13.80
C GLU A 29 10.42 1.94 -13.73
N PRO A 30 10.99 3.10 -13.34
CA PRO A 30 10.22 4.33 -13.11
C PRO A 30 9.46 4.84 -14.34
N ARG A 31 9.85 4.39 -15.54
CA ARG A 31 9.21 4.77 -16.82
C ARG A 31 7.99 3.91 -17.18
N GLY A 32 7.78 2.78 -16.50
CA GLY A 32 6.78 1.77 -16.86
C GLY A 32 5.41 1.97 -16.20
N ILE A 33 5.34 2.76 -15.13
CA ILE A 33 4.08 3.03 -14.43
C ILE A 33 3.54 4.40 -14.81
N ALA A 34 2.29 4.41 -15.29
CA ALA A 34 1.55 5.66 -15.44
C ALA A 34 1.40 6.31 -14.06
N ALA A 35 1.98 7.50 -13.86
CA ALA A 35 1.94 8.25 -12.61
C ALA A 35 0.53 8.32 -12.00
N THR A 36 -0.50 8.47 -12.84
CA THR A 36 -1.92 8.46 -12.45
C THR A 36 -2.38 7.15 -11.79
N SER A 37 -1.92 6.00 -12.28
CA SER A 37 -2.30 4.70 -11.71
C SER A 37 -1.68 4.48 -10.33
N PHE A 38 -0.44 4.94 -10.14
CA PHE A 38 0.24 4.82 -8.86
C PHE A 38 -0.26 5.82 -7.84
N GLN A 39 -0.50 7.07 -8.24
CA GLN A 39 -1.17 8.06 -7.37
C GLN A 39 -2.55 7.54 -6.90
N THR A 40 -3.35 6.96 -7.80
CA THR A 40 -4.65 6.38 -7.45
C THR A 40 -4.53 5.24 -6.44
N MET A 41 -3.48 4.42 -6.56
CA MET A 41 -3.18 3.36 -5.60
C MET A 41 -2.85 3.94 -4.22
N VAL A 42 -1.90 4.87 -4.16
CA VAL A 42 -1.43 5.48 -2.91
C VAL A 42 -2.57 6.23 -2.21
N HIS A 43 -3.35 7.02 -2.96
CA HIS A 43 -4.52 7.73 -2.45
C HIS A 43 -5.58 6.79 -1.85
N ARG A 44 -5.82 5.64 -2.50
CA ARG A 44 -6.77 4.65 -1.97
C ARG A 44 -6.26 4.05 -0.67
N ILE A 45 -4.98 3.68 -0.60
CA ILE A 45 -4.38 3.09 0.59
C ILE A 45 -4.43 4.08 1.75
N SER A 46 -4.08 5.36 1.50
CA SER A 46 -4.12 6.41 2.53
C SER A 46 -5.52 6.60 3.12
N GLY A 47 -6.57 6.48 2.30
CA GLY A 47 -7.96 6.62 2.74
C GLY A 47 -8.51 5.44 3.55
N ILE A 48 -8.15 4.20 3.20
CA ILE A 48 -8.80 3.01 3.79
C ILE A 48 -7.96 2.29 4.85
N ALA A 49 -6.62 2.40 4.82
CA ALA A 49 -5.75 1.66 5.71
C ALA A 49 -5.98 2.01 7.20
N GLY A 50 -6.22 3.29 7.50
CA GLY A 50 -6.54 3.74 8.87
C GLY A 50 -7.86 3.13 9.39
N THR A 51 -8.91 3.11 8.55
CA THR A 51 -10.20 2.52 8.91
C THR A 51 -10.12 1.02 9.15
N LEU A 52 -9.25 0.34 8.41
CA LEU A 52 -9.04 -1.11 8.55
C LEU A 52 -7.97 -1.46 9.60
N GLY A 53 -7.52 -0.50 10.41
CA GLY A 53 -6.58 -0.71 11.51
C GLY A 53 -5.16 -1.08 11.04
N PHE A 54 -4.69 -0.45 9.97
CA PHE A 54 -3.31 -0.49 9.48
C PHE A 54 -2.69 0.91 9.51
N PRO A 55 -2.45 1.50 10.69
CA PRO A 55 -2.06 2.91 10.81
C PRO A 55 -0.69 3.21 10.20
N GLU A 56 0.26 2.28 10.26
CA GLU A 56 1.61 2.43 9.67
C GLU A 56 1.53 2.49 8.14
N LEU A 57 0.73 1.61 7.54
CA LEU A 57 0.45 1.62 6.10
C LEU A 57 -0.25 2.91 5.67
N GLY A 58 -1.24 3.35 6.45
CA GLY A 58 -1.94 4.61 6.20
C GLY A 58 -0.98 5.81 6.26
N ALA A 59 -0.12 5.89 7.28
CA ALA A 59 0.82 6.97 7.45
C ALA A 59 1.85 7.04 6.30
N ALA A 60 2.42 5.88 5.91
CA ALA A 60 3.35 5.81 4.80
C ALA A 60 2.70 6.20 3.47
N ALA A 61 1.46 5.76 3.22
CA ALA A 61 0.72 6.13 2.03
C ALA A 61 0.36 7.63 2.00
N VAL A 62 -0.03 8.22 3.13
CA VAL A 62 -0.31 9.68 3.22
C VAL A 62 0.92 10.51 2.85
N GLU A 63 2.11 10.09 3.27
CA GLU A 63 3.34 10.80 2.93
C GLU A 63 3.60 10.80 1.43
N VAL A 64 3.56 9.62 0.80
CA VAL A 64 3.75 9.49 -0.65
C VAL A 64 2.64 10.21 -1.43
N ASP A 65 1.38 10.15 -0.96
CA ASP A 65 0.23 10.83 -1.59
C ASP A 65 0.39 12.36 -1.58
N ARG A 66 0.97 12.89 -0.50
CA ARG A 66 1.25 14.32 -0.37
C ARG A 66 2.35 14.77 -1.31
N ASP A 67 3.41 13.96 -1.48
CA ASP A 67 4.48 14.26 -2.42
C ASP A 67 3.92 14.32 -3.85
N PHE A 68 3.08 13.35 -4.23
CA PHE A 68 2.35 13.41 -5.52
C PHE A 68 1.45 14.63 -5.68
N SER A 69 0.64 14.93 -4.66
CA SER A 69 -0.33 16.02 -4.71
C SER A 69 0.32 17.40 -4.82
N ARG A 70 1.60 17.50 -4.44
CA ARG A 70 2.41 18.72 -4.51
C ARG A 70 3.29 18.80 -5.75
N ASP A 71 3.22 17.80 -6.64
CA ASP A 71 4.15 17.63 -7.75
C ASP A 71 5.62 17.64 -7.27
N ALA A 72 5.84 17.14 -6.04
CA ALA A 72 7.15 17.05 -5.43
C ALA A 72 7.84 15.76 -5.85
N GLU A 73 9.17 15.77 -5.83
CA GLU A 73 9.96 14.56 -6.02
C GLU A 73 9.66 13.58 -4.87
N ILE A 74 9.20 12.39 -5.23
CA ILE A 74 8.88 11.36 -4.24
C ILE A 74 10.18 10.82 -3.68
N SER A 75 10.35 10.93 -2.36
CA SER A 75 11.56 10.45 -1.72
C SER A 75 11.66 8.91 -1.78
N LEU A 76 12.86 8.40 -2.05
CA LEU A 76 13.15 6.96 -1.97
C LEU A 76 12.82 6.40 -0.58
N ALA A 77 13.08 7.16 0.47
CA ALA A 77 12.77 6.78 1.85
C ALA A 77 11.26 6.68 2.11
N GLY A 78 10.44 7.52 1.47
CA GLY A 78 8.98 7.43 1.51
C GLY A 78 8.48 6.17 0.80
N LEU A 79 9.01 5.89 -0.40
CA LEU A 79 8.67 4.68 -1.16
C LEU A 79 9.07 3.39 -0.43
N GLN A 80 10.25 3.36 0.19
CA GLN A 80 10.71 2.21 0.98
C GLN A 80 9.83 1.97 2.21
N ARG A 81 9.42 3.02 2.92
CA ARG A 81 8.49 2.88 4.06
C ARG A 81 7.12 2.38 3.62
N LEU A 82 6.61 2.87 2.50
CA LEU A 82 5.37 2.36 1.91
C LEU A 82 5.52 0.88 1.52
N GLU A 83 6.64 0.49 0.90
CA GLU A 83 6.90 -0.90 0.54
C GLU A 83 6.91 -1.82 1.77
N ILE A 84 7.62 -1.43 2.83
CA ILE A 84 7.71 -2.22 4.07
C ILE A 84 6.33 -2.40 4.70
N ALA A 85 5.60 -1.31 4.92
CA ALA A 85 4.29 -1.36 5.55
C ALA A 85 3.27 -2.14 4.70
N LEU A 86 3.36 -2.04 3.37
CA LEU A 86 2.49 -2.77 2.46
C LEU A 86 2.84 -4.26 2.44
N ALA A 87 4.13 -4.62 2.55
CA ALA A 87 4.57 -6.00 2.70
C ALA A 87 4.10 -6.62 4.02
N GLU A 88 4.15 -5.91 5.14
CA GLU A 88 3.63 -6.41 6.43
C GLU A 88 2.13 -6.75 6.39
N VAL A 89 1.36 -5.97 5.63
CA VAL A 89 -0.09 -6.23 5.46
C VAL A 89 -0.36 -7.34 4.47
N ALA A 90 0.39 -7.40 3.36
CA ALA A 90 0.22 -8.39 2.30
C ALA A 90 0.76 -9.78 2.69
N GLU A 91 1.86 -9.81 3.44
CA GLU A 91 2.64 -11.00 3.81
C GLU A 91 2.83 -11.03 5.35
N PRO A 92 1.74 -11.15 6.14
CA PRO A 92 1.85 -11.10 7.59
C PRO A 92 2.73 -12.24 8.11
N PRO A 93 3.65 -11.98 9.07
CA PRO A 93 4.49 -13.01 9.65
C PRO A 93 3.62 -14.01 10.42
N GLY A 94 3.28 -15.14 9.79
CA GLY A 94 2.45 -16.18 10.40
C GLY A 94 1.58 -16.99 9.45
N ASP A 95 1.38 -16.59 8.20
CA ASP A 95 0.56 -17.37 7.25
C ASP A 95 1.38 -18.50 6.56
N LEU A 96 2.00 -19.33 7.40
CA LEU A 96 2.52 -20.66 7.04
C LEU A 96 1.48 -21.77 7.29
N SER A 97 0.24 -21.41 7.65
CA SER A 97 -0.85 -22.37 7.93
C SER A 97 -1.71 -22.66 6.70
N ALA A 98 -1.09 -23.11 5.61
CA ALA A 98 -1.77 -23.85 4.53
C ALA A 98 -0.72 -24.45 3.58
N ARG A 99 0.08 -25.40 4.09
CA ARG A 99 0.82 -26.36 3.25
C ARG A 99 0.66 -27.75 3.81
#